data_AF-A0A836WN17-F1
#
_entry.id   AF-A0A836WN17-F1
#
_cell.length_a   1.000
_cell.length_b   1.000
_cell.length_c   1.000
_cell.angle_alpha   90.00
_cell.angle_beta   90.00
_cell.angle_gamma   90.00
#
_symmetry.space_group_name_H-M   'P 1'
#
loop_
_entity.id
_entity.type
_entity.pdbx_description
1 polymer ?
#
loop_
_entity_poly.entity_id
_entity_poly.type
_entity_poly.pdbx_seq_one_letter_code
_entity_poly.pdbx_strand_id
1 'polypeptide(L)'
;MTDRKPHNSVTPYQPKPDEEYMSKRQRKYFRSILEVWKTKLDADIDRTVLHMQDEVSTFADPNDRASQESDMALELRNRDRERKLIKKIEGTLRNIDANEY
;
A
#
# COMPACT_ATOMS: atom_id res chain seq x y z
N MET A 1 -12.75 -17.07 -9.73
CA MET A 1 -12.83 -15.65 -10.16
C MET A 1 -12.97 -14.82 -8.89
N THR A 2 -11.84 -14.41 -8.29
CA THR A 2 -11.88 -13.65 -7.04
C THR A 2 -12.17 -12.19 -7.36
N ASP A 3 -13.37 -11.78 -7.00
CA ASP A 3 -13.83 -10.39 -7.00
C ASP A 3 -12.92 -9.59 -6.05
N ARG A 4 -11.91 -8.92 -6.61
CA ARG A 4 -11.07 -7.96 -5.86
C ARG A 4 -11.96 -6.78 -5.52
N LYS A 5 -12.70 -6.87 -4.41
CA LYS A 5 -13.35 -5.72 -3.81
C LYS A 5 -12.28 -4.63 -3.61
N PRO A 6 -12.51 -3.39 -4.07
CA PRO A 6 -11.56 -2.32 -3.83
C PRO A 6 -11.43 -2.13 -2.32
N HIS A 7 -10.22 -2.31 -1.79
CA HIS A 7 -9.89 -1.98 -0.40
C HIS A 7 -9.84 -0.47 -0.12
N ASN A 8 -10.39 0.33 -1.04
CA ASN A 8 -10.31 1.77 -1.00
C ASN A 8 -11.68 2.31 -0.60
N SER A 9 -11.71 3.04 0.50
CA SER A 9 -12.86 3.77 1.04
C SER A 9 -13.35 4.93 0.14
N VAL A 10 -12.94 4.97 -1.13
CA VAL A 10 -13.27 6.04 -2.07
C VAL A 10 -14.46 5.59 -2.91
N THR A 11 -15.53 6.40 -2.90
CA THR A 11 -16.73 6.15 -3.71
C THR A 11 -16.39 6.10 -5.20
N PRO A 12 -16.84 5.08 -5.96
CA PRO A 12 -16.54 4.95 -7.38
C PRO A 12 -16.87 6.21 -8.19
N TYR A 13 -15.94 6.64 -9.05
CA TYR A 13 -16.15 7.77 -9.96
C TYR A 13 -17.21 7.47 -11.01
N GLN A 14 -18.12 8.42 -11.22
CA GLN A 14 -19.16 8.34 -12.24
C GLN A 14 -18.81 9.28 -13.40
N PRO A 15 -18.28 8.77 -14.52
CA PRO A 15 -17.94 9.59 -15.68
C PRO A 15 -19.19 10.16 -16.34
N LYS A 16 -19.05 11.36 -16.92
CA LYS A 16 -20.11 11.96 -17.75
C LYS A 16 -19.88 11.60 -19.22
N PRO A 17 -20.94 11.53 -20.06
CA PRO A 17 -20.83 11.14 -21.47
C PRO A 17 -19.80 11.96 -22.27
N ASP A 18 -19.73 13.27 -22.03
CA ASP A 18 -18.84 14.21 -22.74
C ASP A 18 -17.61 14.61 -21.91
N GLU A 19 -17.18 13.76 -20.99
CA GLU A 19 -16.02 14.05 -20.16
C GLU A 19 -14.71 13.68 -20.88
N GLU A 20 -13.83 14.66 -21.03
CA GLU A 20 -12.48 14.43 -21.55
C GLU A 20 -11.72 13.42 -20.68
N TYR A 21 -10.97 12.52 -21.33
CA TYR A 21 -10.11 11.58 -20.64
C TYR A 21 -9.09 12.31 -19.77
N MET A 22 -8.90 11.83 -18.55
CA MET A 22 -8.10 12.49 -17.53
C MET A 22 -8.56 13.93 -17.32
N SER A 23 -9.87 14.19 -17.23
CA SER A 23 -10.37 15.50 -16.80
C SER A 23 -9.82 15.87 -15.41
N LYS A 24 -9.93 17.15 -15.02
CA LYS A 24 -9.60 17.59 -13.65
C LYS A 24 -10.33 16.79 -12.58
N ARG A 25 -11.56 16.33 -12.86
CA ARG A 25 -12.37 15.54 -11.92
C ARG A 25 -11.84 14.10 -11.81
N GLN A 26 -11.48 13.50 -12.93
CA GLN A 26 -10.87 12.16 -12.96
C GLN A 26 -9.49 12.14 -12.28
N ARG A 27 -8.63 13.13 -12.56
CA ARG A 27 -7.33 13.26 -11.88
C ARG A 27 -7.48 13.39 -10.37
N LYS A 28 -8.42 14.23 -9.91
CA LYS A 28 -8.72 14.37 -8.47
C LYS A 28 -9.16 13.05 -7.84
N TYR A 29 -9.98 12.28 -8.55
CA TYR A 29 -10.43 10.97 -8.10
C TYR A 29 -9.26 9.97 -7.99
N PHE A 30 -8.46 9.80 -9.05
CA PHE A 30 -7.31 8.89 -9.02
C PHE A 30 -6.28 9.30 -7.96
N ARG A 31 -6.02 10.60 -7.81
CA ARG A 31 -5.18 11.12 -6.73
C ARG A 31 -5.70 10.68 -5.37
N SER A 32 -7.00 10.86 -5.09
CA SER A 32 -7.58 10.47 -3.80
C SER A 32 -7.43 8.97 -3.51
N ILE A 33 -7.57 8.12 -4.53
CA ILE A 33 -7.34 6.68 -4.40
C ILE A 33 -5.88 6.39 -4.03
N LEU A 34 -4.95 7.00 -4.75
CA LEU A 34 -3.51 6.77 -4.58
C LEU A 34 -3.05 7.25 -3.20
N GLU A 35 -3.55 8.39 -2.72
CA GLU A 35 -3.25 8.94 -1.40
C GLU A 35 -3.79 8.05 -0.28
N VAL A 36 -5.04 7.58 -0.39
CA VAL A 36 -5.63 6.64 0.58
C VAL A 36 -4.83 5.34 0.61
N TRP A 37 -4.45 4.81 -0.57
CA TRP A 37 -3.69 3.58 -0.65
C TRP A 37 -2.28 3.73 -0.06
N LYS A 38 -1.58 4.82 -0.37
CA LYS A 38 -0.28 5.14 0.23
C LYS A 38 -0.38 5.21 1.75
N THR A 39 -1.34 5.96 2.27
CA THR A 39 -1.54 6.14 3.72
C THR A 39 -1.76 4.79 4.42
N LYS A 40 -2.52 3.89 3.79
CA LYS A 40 -2.73 2.54 4.31
C LYS A 40 -1.44 1.73 4.34
N LEU A 41 -0.66 1.75 3.24
CA LEU A 41 0.63 1.05 3.18
C LEU A 41 1.62 1.57 4.22
N ASP A 42 1.68 2.89 4.42
CA ASP A 42 2.52 3.50 5.45
C ASP A 42 2.11 3.00 6.85
N ALA A 43 0.82 2.98 7.17
CA ALA A 43 0.31 2.47 8.44
C ALA A 43 0.54 0.96 8.64
N ASP A 44 0.41 0.16 7.57
CA ASP A 44 0.68 -1.28 7.60
C ASP A 44 2.17 -1.55 7.86
N ILE A 45 3.08 -0.80 7.21
CA ILE A 45 4.53 -0.87 7.47
C ILE A 45 4.85 -0.52 8.93
N ASP A 46 4.29 0.56 9.46
CA ASP A 46 4.52 0.99 10.85
C ASP A 46 4.07 -0.10 11.85
N ARG A 47 2.91 -0.73 11.59
CA ARG A 47 2.42 -1.85 12.39
C ARG A 47 3.34 -3.06 12.33
N THR A 48 3.81 -3.44 11.14
CA THR A 48 4.75 -4.55 10.98
C THR A 48 6.06 -4.28 11.73
N VAL A 49 6.57 -3.04 11.70
CA VAL A 49 7.79 -2.69 12.44
C VAL A 49 7.60 -2.84 13.94
N LEU A 50 6.46 -2.38 14.49
CA LEU A 50 6.15 -2.56 15.92
C LEU A 50 6.06 -4.05 16.28
N HIS A 51 5.34 -4.84 15.47
CA HIS A 51 5.21 -6.29 15.68
C HIS A 51 6.57 -6.99 15.71
N MET A 52 7.45 -6.66 14.76
CA MET A 52 8.79 -7.23 14.70
C MET A 52 9.65 -6.87 15.93
N GLN A 53 9.45 -5.70 16.54
CA GLN A 53 10.17 -5.30 17.75
C GLN A 53 9.70 -6.10 18.97
N ASP A 54 8.40 -6.36 19.07
CA ASP A 54 7.82 -7.12 20.18
C ASP A 54 8.23 -8.60 20.13
N GLU A 55 8.20 -9.24 18.95
CA GLU A 55 8.54 -10.66 18.79
C GLU A 55 9.99 -11.01 19.17
N VAL A 56 10.94 -10.13 18.86
CA VAL A 56 12.38 -10.30 19.18
C VAL A 56 12.64 -10.38 20.69
N SER A 57 11.68 -9.97 21.53
CA SER A 57 11.82 -9.98 22.98
C SER A 57 11.45 -11.30 23.67
N THR A 58 10.91 -12.28 22.92
CA THR A 58 10.36 -13.52 23.48
C THR A 58 11.09 -14.77 22.97
N PHE A 59 11.97 -15.37 23.78
CA PHE A 59 12.60 -16.67 23.46
C PHE A 59 12.38 -17.69 24.59
N ALA A 60 11.76 -18.83 24.26
CA ALA A 60 11.55 -19.95 25.18
C ALA A 60 12.44 -21.16 24.86
N ASP A 61 12.64 -21.51 23.58
CA ASP A 61 13.57 -22.58 23.16
C ASP A 61 14.15 -22.38 21.71
N PRO A 62 15.10 -23.24 21.27
CA PRO A 62 15.73 -23.15 19.93
C PRO A 62 14.80 -23.41 18.72
N ASN A 63 13.75 -24.22 18.86
CA ASN A 63 12.80 -24.48 17.77
C ASN A 63 11.85 -23.30 17.57
N ASP A 64 11.43 -22.67 18.67
CA ASP A 64 10.64 -21.44 18.66
C ASP A 64 11.41 -20.33 17.95
N ARG A 65 12.71 -20.25 18.21
CA ARG A 65 13.60 -19.30 17.54
C ARG A 65 13.68 -19.50 16.02
N ALA A 66 13.81 -20.75 15.55
CA ALA A 66 13.89 -21.02 14.12
C ALA A 66 12.60 -20.64 13.36
N SER A 67 11.45 -20.88 13.99
CA SER A 67 10.15 -20.48 13.45
C SER A 67 10.02 -18.96 13.36
N GLN A 68 10.33 -18.25 14.45
CA GLN A 68 10.29 -16.77 14.47
C GLN A 68 11.24 -16.14 13.45
N GLU A 69 12.47 -16.65 13.30
CA GLU A 69 13.42 -16.12 12.30
C GLU A 69 12.88 -16.26 10.87
N SER A 70 12.12 -17.34 10.59
CA SER A 70 11.49 -17.56 9.28
C SER A 70 10.34 -16.59 9.03
N ASP A 71 9.47 -16.38 10.02
CA ASP A 71 8.34 -15.45 9.94
C ASP A 71 8.84 -13.99 9.79
N MET A 72 9.86 -13.62 10.57
CA MET A 72 10.56 -12.33 10.47
C MET A 72 11.12 -12.09 9.05
N ALA A 73 11.73 -13.11 8.44
CA ALA A 73 12.25 -13.01 7.08
C ALA A 73 11.15 -12.81 6.04
N LEU A 74 9.96 -13.38 6.25
CA LEU A 74 8.80 -13.18 5.39
C LEU A 74 8.25 -11.74 5.51
N GLU A 75 8.09 -11.25 6.75
CA GLU A 75 7.61 -9.89 7.03
C GLU A 75 8.55 -8.83 6.44
N LEU A 76 9.87 -9.00 6.58
CA LEU A 76 10.87 -8.12 5.95
C LEU A 76 10.70 -8.04 4.42
N ARG A 77 10.47 -9.18 3.77
CA ARG A 77 10.25 -9.24 2.31
C ARG A 77 8.94 -8.57 1.90
N ASN A 78 7.89 -8.71 2.68
CA ASN A 78 6.60 -8.07 2.42
C ASN A 78 6.73 -6.55 2.55
N ARG A 79 7.32 -6.07 3.64
CA ARG A 79 7.61 -4.65 3.87
C ARG A 79 8.42 -4.02 2.72
N ASP A 80 9.43 -4.73 2.20
CA ASP A 80 10.22 -4.24 1.08
C ASP A 80 9.41 -4.11 -0.22
N ARG A 81 8.42 -4.99 -0.43
CA ARG A 81 7.48 -4.88 -1.56
C ARG A 81 6.54 -3.70 -1.39
N GLU A 82 6.03 -3.47 -0.19
CA GLU A 82 5.16 -2.33 0.13
C GLU A 82 5.89 -1.00 -0.05
N ARG A 83 7.15 -0.89 0.43
CA ARG A 83 8.00 0.28 0.18
C ARG A 83 8.21 0.54 -1.31
N LYS A 84 8.43 -0.50 -2.11
CA LYS A 84 8.54 -0.36 -3.58
C LYS A 84 7.22 0.10 -4.20
N LEU A 85 6.08 -0.38 -3.68
CA LEU A 85 4.77 0.03 -4.15
C LEU A 85 4.47 1.50 -3.81
N ILE A 86 4.80 1.95 -2.59
CA ILE A 86 4.71 3.37 -2.20
C ILE A 86 5.50 4.25 -3.17
N LYS A 87 6.76 3.89 -3.48
CA LYS A 87 7.58 4.64 -4.45
C LYS A 87 6.93 4.72 -5.84
N LYS A 88 6.25 3.66 -6.28
CA LYS A 88 5.49 3.68 -7.55
C LYS A 88 4.29 4.60 -7.47
N ILE A 89 3.52 4.54 -6.38
CA ILE A 89 2.37 5.43 -6.14
C ILE A 89 2.81 6.90 -6.17
N GLU A 90 3.90 7.23 -5.49
CA GLU A 90 4.47 8.59 -5.52
C GLU A 90 4.92 9.01 -6.92
N GLY A 91 5.46 8.09 -7.72
CA GLY A 91 5.76 8.32 -9.12
C GLY A 91 4.51 8.64 -9.94
N THR A 92 3.46 7.83 -9.81
CA THR A 92 2.19 8.05 -10.50
C THR A 92 1.53 9.37 -10.08
N LEU A 93 1.59 9.73 -8.80
CA LEU A 93 1.12 11.03 -8.32
C LEU A 93 1.86 12.19 -9.01
N ARG A 94 3.20 12.12 -9.12
CA ARG A 94 3.97 13.12 -9.87
C ARG A 94 3.58 13.20 -11.34
N ASN A 95 3.34 12.07 -12.00
CA ASN A 95 2.91 12.07 -13.41
C ASN A 95 1.52 12.71 -13.57
N ILE A 96 0.59 12.45 -12.65
CA ILE A 96 -0.72 13.11 -12.63
C ILE A 96 -0.57 14.63 -12.53
N ASP A 97 0.36 15.09 -11.70
CA ASP A 97 0.62 16.52 -11.44
C ASP A 97 1.30 17.21 -12.61
N ALA A 98 2.21 16.51 -13.30
CA ALA A 98 2.90 16.98 -14.50
C ALA A 98 2.03 16.89 -15.78
N ASN A 99 0.84 16.29 -15.68
CA ASN A 99 -0.02 15.95 -16.81
C ASN A 99 0.60 14.92 -17.79
N GLU A 100 1.51 14.10 -17.28
CA GLU A 100 2.23 13.02 -17.98
C GLU A 100 1.71 11.62 -17.60
N TYR A 101 0.50 11.59 -17.04
CA TYR A 101 -0.17 10.45 -16.42
C TYR A 101 -0.20 9.18 -17.26
#